data_AF-A0AAU1CUP2-F1
#
_entry.id   AF-A0AAU1CUP2-F1
#
_cell.length_a   1.000
_cell.length_b   1.000
_cell.length_c   1.000
_cell.angle_alpha   90.00
_cell.angle_beta   90.00
_cell.angle_gamma   90.00
#
_symmetry.space_group_name_H-M   'P 1'
#
loop_
_entity.id
_entity.type
_entity.pdbx_description
1 polymer ?
#
loop_
_entity_poly.entity_id
_entity_poly.type
_entity_poly.pdbx_seq_one_letter_code
_entity_poly.pdbx_strand_id
1 'polypeptide(L)'
;MLTLHRVRGVRLVADHPRAAETDLGHAVVVEGARFAAIGPYEELFAAYGDRARVREWDGILTPGRYEPDAVALLESMYWPDPREAHELGTEPLTGDALGALGMTDTRWGASARRGVQRLLAAGTTVLAGPFTRPAVRAAVERSGIRYYPQAPPELRPRVLIPSGVADFAVFADDGRCLVTALDGRLVFRRQ
;
A
#
# COMPACT_ATOMS: atom_id res chain seq x y z
N MET A 1 15.89 -1.51 12.70
CA MET A 1 16.16 -2.71 11.87
C MET A 1 16.59 -2.21 10.49
N LEU A 2 17.70 -2.73 9.98
CA LEU A 2 18.23 -2.43 8.66
C LEU A 2 17.84 -3.55 7.69
N THR A 3 17.24 -3.22 6.56
CA THR A 3 16.78 -4.19 5.55
C THR A 3 17.24 -3.76 4.16
N LEU A 4 17.83 -4.69 3.41
CA LEU A 4 18.16 -4.50 2.00
C LEU A 4 17.12 -5.25 1.17
N HIS A 5 16.36 -4.52 0.35
CA HIS A 5 15.38 -5.09 -0.57
C HIS A 5 16.00 -5.21 -1.97
N ARG A 6 16.39 -6.43 -2.32
CA ARG A 6 16.77 -6.79 -3.69
C ARG A 6 15.50 -6.94 -4.53
N VAL A 7 15.47 -6.23 -5.65
CA VAL A 7 14.36 -6.19 -6.61
C VAL A 7 14.93 -6.20 -8.02
N ARG A 8 14.08 -6.37 -9.04
CA ARG A 8 14.50 -6.29 -10.45
C ARG A 8 14.89 -4.88 -10.85
N GLY A 9 14.21 -3.89 -10.27
CA GLY A 9 14.51 -2.48 -10.47
C GLY A 9 13.70 -1.59 -9.55
N VAL A 10 14.07 -0.31 -9.53
CA VAL A 10 13.44 0.71 -8.72
C VAL A 10 12.90 1.80 -9.64
N ARG A 11 11.61 2.09 -9.52
CA ARG A 11 10.98 3.28 -10.10
C ARG A 11 10.97 4.35 -9.04
N LEU A 12 11.70 5.44 -9.24
CA LEU A 12 11.85 6.48 -8.23
C LEU A 12 10.62 7.38 -8.09
N VAL A 13 9.80 7.51 -9.12
CA VAL A 13 8.68 8.47 -9.15
C VAL A 13 7.38 7.83 -9.61
N ALA A 14 6.26 8.24 -9.01
CA ALA A 14 4.90 7.97 -9.46
C ALA A 14 4.12 9.29 -9.64
N ASP A 15 3.07 9.26 -10.47
CA ASP A 15 2.23 10.41 -10.84
C ASP A 15 3.04 11.58 -11.43
N HIS A 16 4.00 11.26 -12.28
CA HIS A 16 4.90 12.21 -12.93
C HIS A 16 5.23 11.71 -14.35
N PRO A 17 5.56 12.59 -15.32
CA PRO A 17 5.94 12.16 -16.67
C PRO A 17 7.08 11.12 -16.71
N ARG A 18 8.01 11.19 -15.75
CA ARG A 18 9.12 10.22 -15.58
C ARG A 18 8.72 8.91 -14.90
N ALA A 19 7.44 8.67 -14.63
CA ALA A 19 7.00 7.45 -13.94
C ALA A 19 7.25 6.17 -14.76
N ALA A 20 7.54 6.25 -16.06
CA ALA A 20 7.91 5.08 -16.85
C ALA A 20 9.37 4.62 -16.59
N GLU A 21 10.24 5.51 -16.10
CA GLU A 21 11.66 5.23 -15.90
C GLU A 21 11.85 4.23 -14.75
N THR A 22 12.67 3.22 -15.00
CA THR A 22 12.96 2.15 -14.04
C THR A 22 14.45 1.88 -14.05
N ASP A 23 15.08 2.07 -12.90
CA ASP A 23 16.49 1.77 -12.70
C ASP A 23 16.65 0.27 -12.47
N LEU A 24 16.95 -0.49 -13.52
CA LEU A 24 17.15 -1.93 -13.43
C LEU A 24 18.42 -2.28 -12.63
N GLY A 25 18.36 -3.36 -11.85
CA GLY A 25 19.45 -3.78 -10.98
C GLY A 25 19.64 -2.92 -9.72
N HIS A 26 18.85 -1.87 -9.54
CA HIS A 26 18.84 -1.11 -8.29
C HIS A 26 18.10 -1.84 -7.17
N ALA A 27 18.48 -1.53 -5.94
CA ALA A 27 17.89 -1.98 -4.69
C ALA A 27 17.66 -0.80 -3.75
N VAL A 28 16.97 -1.05 -2.65
CA VAL A 28 16.79 -0.05 -1.58
C VAL A 28 17.22 -0.60 -0.24
N VAL A 29 17.87 0.24 0.57
CA VAL A 29 18.16 -0.02 1.98
C VAL A 29 17.20 0.80 2.82
N VAL A 30 16.54 0.14 3.77
CA VAL A 30 15.60 0.75 4.72
C VAL A 30 16.17 0.63 6.12
N GLU A 31 16.26 1.76 6.81
CA GLU A 31 16.63 1.84 8.23
C GLU A 31 15.49 2.45 9.03
N GLY A 32 14.86 1.64 9.87
CA GLY A 32 13.66 2.08 10.60
C GLY A 32 12.54 2.44 9.62
N ALA A 33 12.11 3.71 9.65
CA ALA A 33 11.02 4.23 8.82
C ALA A 33 11.46 4.92 7.53
N ARG A 34 12.77 4.92 7.20
CA ARG A 34 13.32 5.72 6.12
C ARG A 34 14.19 4.91 5.17
N PHE A 35 14.29 5.36 3.93
CA PHE A 35 15.30 4.88 3.00
C PHE A 35 16.68 5.38 3.46
N ALA A 36 17.60 4.47 3.77
CA ALA A 36 18.99 4.82 4.04
C ALA A 36 19.76 5.02 2.73
N ALA A 37 19.48 4.21 1.70
CA ALA A 37 20.12 4.32 0.39
C ALA A 37 19.24 3.72 -0.73
N ILE A 38 19.43 4.21 -1.95
CA ILE A 38 18.82 3.70 -3.18
C ILE A 38 19.92 3.73 -4.25
N GLY A 39 20.13 2.63 -4.96
CA GLY A 39 21.24 2.51 -5.91
C GLY A 39 21.49 1.07 -6.36
N PRO A 40 22.57 0.81 -7.11
CA PRO A 40 22.91 -0.52 -7.62
C PRO A 40 23.00 -1.56 -6.50
N TYR A 41 22.40 -2.74 -6.71
CA TYR A 41 22.34 -3.79 -5.69
C TYR A 41 23.73 -4.20 -5.19
N GLU A 42 24.69 -4.40 -6.07
CA GLU A 42 26.04 -4.87 -5.70
C GLU A 42 26.77 -3.87 -4.78
N GLU A 43 26.63 -2.57 -5.04
CA GLU A 43 27.22 -1.53 -4.19
C GLU A 43 26.56 -1.49 -2.81
N LEU A 44 25.22 -1.59 -2.77
CA LEU A 44 24.48 -1.61 -1.51
C LEU A 44 24.71 -2.92 -0.73
N PHE A 45 24.88 -4.04 -1.41
CA PHE A 45 25.19 -5.31 -0.78
C PHE A 45 26.60 -5.29 -0.18
N ALA A 46 27.59 -4.74 -0.89
CA ALA A 46 28.94 -4.55 -0.33
C ALA A 46 28.95 -3.62 0.89
N ALA A 47 28.16 -2.54 0.88
CA ALA A 47 28.13 -1.56 1.97
C ALA A 47 27.28 -1.98 3.19
N TYR A 48 26.20 -2.74 2.97
CA TYR A 48 25.21 -3.03 4.02
C TYR A 48 24.93 -4.52 4.25
N GLY A 49 25.36 -5.42 3.36
CA GLY A 49 24.96 -6.83 3.32
C GLY A 49 25.24 -7.60 4.62
N ASP A 50 26.37 -7.34 5.27
CA ASP A 50 26.77 -8.02 6.52
C ASP A 50 25.88 -7.67 7.72
N ARG A 51 25.20 -6.52 7.68
CA ARG A 51 24.40 -5.95 8.78
C ARG A 51 22.92 -5.82 8.47
N ALA A 52 22.55 -5.86 7.20
CA ALA A 52 21.17 -5.73 6.75
C ALA A 52 20.51 -7.10 6.59
N ARG A 53 19.25 -7.20 7.00
CA ARG A 53 18.41 -8.33 6.59
C ARG A 53 18.15 -8.21 5.08
N VAL A 54 18.64 -9.15 4.29
CA VAL A 54 18.36 -9.18 2.84
C VAL A 54 17.00 -9.81 2.59
N ARG A 55 16.21 -9.17 1.73
CA ARG A 55 14.93 -9.68 1.22
C ARG A 55 14.91 -9.53 -0.28
N GLU A 56 14.49 -10.57 -0.96
CA GLU A 56 14.44 -10.61 -2.42
C GLU A 56 12.99 -10.68 -2.90
N TRP A 57 12.70 -9.92 -3.95
CA TRP A 57 11.41 -9.87 -4.60
C TRP A 57 11.57 -9.84 -6.11
N ASP A 58 10.83 -10.70 -6.80
CA ASP A 58 10.83 -10.76 -8.26
C ASP A 58 9.88 -9.70 -8.86
N GLY A 59 10.25 -8.43 -8.74
CA GLY A 59 9.40 -7.32 -9.18
C GLY A 59 10.06 -5.95 -9.16
N ILE A 60 9.31 -4.92 -9.55
CA ILE A 60 9.72 -3.51 -9.54
C ILE A 60 9.21 -2.83 -8.27
N LEU A 61 10.12 -2.17 -7.55
CA LEU A 61 9.78 -1.35 -6.38
C LEU A 61 9.38 0.05 -6.83
N THR A 62 8.25 0.56 -6.32
CA THR A 62 7.71 1.88 -6.64
C THR A 62 7.32 2.63 -5.37
N PRO A 63 7.14 3.97 -5.42
CA PRO A 63 6.35 4.66 -4.42
C PRO A 63 5.02 3.94 -4.22
N GLY A 64 4.57 3.86 -2.97
CA GLY A 64 3.25 3.29 -2.65
C GLY A 64 2.14 4.08 -3.34
N ARG A 65 1.01 3.42 -3.58
CA ARG A 65 -0.13 4.00 -4.30
C ARG A 65 -0.95 4.93 -3.40
N TYR A 66 -1.47 6.01 -3.99
CA TYR A 66 -2.56 6.81 -3.41
C TYR A 66 -3.91 6.30 -3.90
N GLU A 67 -4.87 6.15 -3.00
CA GLU A 67 -6.26 5.81 -3.33
C GLU A 67 -7.16 7.04 -3.19
N PRO A 68 -7.54 7.72 -4.30
CA PRO A 68 -8.47 8.84 -4.26
C PRO A 68 -9.89 8.44 -3.86
N ASP A 69 -10.32 7.20 -4.15
CA ASP A 69 -11.70 6.74 -3.93
C ASP A 69 -11.88 6.06 -2.57
N ALA A 70 -10.94 6.24 -1.64
CA ALA A 70 -10.90 5.48 -0.39
C ALA A 70 -12.15 5.67 0.48
N VAL A 71 -12.72 6.88 0.49
CA VAL A 71 -14.00 7.13 1.19
C VAL A 71 -15.12 6.31 0.57
N ALA A 72 -15.26 6.31 -0.76
CA ALA A 72 -16.26 5.51 -1.44
C ALA A 72 -16.07 4.02 -1.12
N LEU A 73 -14.84 3.51 -1.29
CA LEU A 73 -14.49 2.10 -1.09
C LEU A 73 -14.69 1.63 0.35
N LEU A 74 -14.56 2.49 1.36
CA LEU A 74 -14.60 2.10 2.77
C LEU A 74 -15.87 2.52 3.51
N GLU A 75 -16.60 3.53 3.02
CA GLU A 75 -17.81 4.08 3.65
C GLU A 75 -19.08 3.92 2.84
N SER A 76 -18.97 3.69 1.53
CA SER A 76 -20.12 3.58 0.62
C SER A 76 -20.22 2.20 -0.04
N MET A 77 -19.32 1.28 0.28
CA MET A 77 -19.33 -0.10 -0.21
C MET A 77 -19.23 -1.09 0.94
N TYR A 78 -19.84 -2.26 0.75
CA TYR A 78 -19.70 -3.37 1.67
C TYR A 78 -18.81 -4.46 1.08
N TRP A 79 -17.68 -4.74 1.73
CA TRP A 79 -16.81 -5.86 1.43
C TRP A 79 -17.31 -7.10 2.17
N PRO A 80 -17.88 -8.11 1.50
CA PRO A 80 -18.47 -9.27 2.17
C PRO A 80 -17.44 -10.03 3.02
N ASP A 81 -17.89 -10.60 4.15
CA ASP A 81 -17.09 -11.59 4.87
C ASP A 81 -16.95 -12.85 3.98
N PRO A 82 -15.79 -13.52 3.98
CA PRO A 82 -15.65 -14.80 3.27
C PRO A 82 -16.73 -15.84 3.64
N ARG A 83 -17.29 -15.77 4.85
CA ARG A 83 -18.40 -16.63 5.28
C ARG A 83 -19.74 -16.31 4.60
N GLU A 84 -19.92 -15.07 4.15
CA GLU A 84 -21.11 -14.61 3.43
C GLU A 84 -20.97 -14.79 1.91
N ALA A 85 -19.82 -15.26 1.43
CA ALA A 85 -19.51 -15.29 0.00
C ALA A 85 -20.48 -16.13 -0.84
N HIS A 86 -21.09 -17.15 -0.24
CA HIS A 86 -22.11 -17.96 -0.93
C HIS A 86 -23.38 -17.17 -1.24
N GLU A 87 -23.74 -16.22 -0.38
CA GLU A 87 -24.97 -15.42 -0.50
C GLU A 87 -24.73 -14.09 -1.20
N LEU A 88 -23.62 -13.42 -0.87
CA LEU A 88 -23.33 -12.05 -1.27
C LEU A 88 -22.26 -11.94 -2.36
N GLY A 89 -21.59 -13.04 -2.69
CA GLY A 89 -20.41 -13.03 -3.56
C GLY A 89 -19.17 -12.46 -2.86
N THR A 90 -18.10 -12.28 -3.63
CA THR A 90 -16.80 -11.79 -3.14
C THR A 90 -16.51 -10.33 -3.48
N GLU A 91 -17.30 -9.78 -4.41
CA GLU A 91 -17.18 -8.41 -4.88
C GLU A 91 -17.85 -7.42 -3.90
N PRO A 92 -17.35 -6.18 -3.82
CA PRO A 92 -17.96 -5.16 -2.98
C PRO A 92 -19.38 -4.82 -3.45
N LEU A 93 -20.32 -4.81 -2.50
CA LEU A 93 -21.71 -4.44 -2.73
C LEU A 93 -21.92 -2.93 -2.62
N THR A 94 -22.75 -2.40 -3.50
CA THR A 94 -23.14 -0.97 -3.59
C THR A 94 -24.64 -0.84 -3.86
N GLY A 95 -25.16 0.39 -3.85
CA GLY A 95 -26.55 0.68 -4.26
C GLY A 95 -27.61 -0.12 -3.50
N ASP A 96 -28.60 -0.64 -4.23
CA ASP A 96 -29.73 -1.38 -3.66
C ASP A 96 -29.30 -2.65 -2.92
N ALA A 97 -28.28 -3.35 -3.43
CA ALA A 97 -27.75 -4.55 -2.79
C ALA A 97 -27.15 -4.25 -1.41
N LEU A 98 -26.48 -3.11 -1.26
CA LEU A 98 -26.04 -2.60 0.04
C LEU A 98 -27.22 -2.10 0.89
N GLY A 99 -28.18 -1.39 0.27
CA GLY A 99 -29.37 -0.86 0.95
C GLY A 99 -30.26 -1.93 1.57
N ALA A 100 -30.27 -3.14 0.99
CA ALA A 100 -30.99 -4.30 1.53
C ALA A 100 -30.35 -4.90 2.80
N LEU A 101 -29.11 -4.50 3.14
CA LEU A 101 -28.40 -5.06 4.30
C LEU A 101 -28.71 -4.27 5.58
N GLY A 102 -28.95 -5.01 6.67
CA GLY A 102 -28.90 -4.45 8.03
C GLY A 102 -27.47 -4.05 8.40
N MET A 103 -27.09 -2.81 8.08
CA MET A 103 -25.74 -2.29 8.30
C MET A 103 -25.58 -1.69 9.70
N THR A 104 -24.92 -2.44 10.59
CA THR A 104 -24.51 -1.97 11.92
C THR A 104 -23.11 -1.37 11.89
N ASP A 105 -22.74 -0.60 12.93
CA ASP A 105 -21.37 -0.09 13.09
C ASP A 105 -20.32 -1.21 13.10
N THR A 106 -20.65 -2.35 13.72
CA THR A 106 -19.79 -3.53 13.71
C THR A 106 -19.59 -4.07 12.29
N ARG A 107 -20.65 -4.12 11.47
CA ARG A 107 -20.60 -4.58 10.08
C ARG A 107 -19.80 -3.62 9.20
N TRP A 108 -19.96 -2.30 9.39
CA TRP A 108 -19.13 -1.28 8.75
C TRP A 108 -17.64 -1.41 9.12
N GLY A 109 -17.31 -1.57 10.40
CA GLY A 109 -15.93 -1.73 10.84
C GLY A 109 -15.28 -3.04 10.36
N ALA A 110 -16.04 -4.13 10.24
CA ALA A 110 -15.57 -5.38 9.65
C ALA A 110 -15.32 -5.23 8.13
N SER A 111 -16.27 -4.61 7.42
CA SER A 111 -16.13 -4.28 5.99
C SER A 111 -14.89 -3.42 5.73
N ALA A 112 -14.72 -2.33 6.47
CA ALA A 112 -13.59 -1.42 6.30
C ALA A 112 -12.23 -2.10 6.51
N ARG A 113 -12.10 -2.98 7.52
CA ARG A 113 -10.86 -3.76 7.71
C ARG A 113 -10.54 -4.63 6.50
N ARG A 114 -11.56 -5.28 5.91
CA ARG A 114 -11.39 -6.08 4.69
C ARG A 114 -11.06 -5.24 3.47
N GLY A 115 -11.68 -4.07 3.33
CA GLY A 115 -11.37 -3.09 2.29
C GLY A 115 -9.94 -2.57 2.40
N VAL A 116 -9.51 -2.18 3.60
CA VAL A 116 -8.12 -1.76 3.87
C VAL A 116 -7.12 -2.88 3.54
N GLN A 117 -7.40 -4.13 3.92
CA GLN A 117 -6.53 -5.25 3.55
C GLN A 117 -6.41 -5.44 2.02
N ARG A 118 -7.50 -5.23 1.27
CA ARG A 118 -7.47 -5.25 -0.20
C ARG A 118 -6.67 -4.07 -0.78
N LEU A 119 -6.82 -2.87 -0.21
CA LEU A 119 -6.05 -1.69 -0.60
C LEU A 119 -4.54 -1.90 -0.36
N LEU A 120 -4.16 -2.46 0.78
CA LEU A 120 -2.78 -2.87 1.05
C LEU A 120 -2.33 -3.96 0.08
N ALA A 121 -3.18 -4.94 -0.25
CA ALA A 121 -2.87 -5.95 -1.27
C ALA A 121 -2.73 -5.37 -2.69
N ALA A 122 -3.19 -4.14 -2.92
CA ALA A 122 -3.05 -3.40 -4.18
C ALA A 122 -1.87 -2.40 -4.18
N GLY A 123 -1.04 -2.37 -3.14
CA GLY A 123 0.10 -1.44 -3.08
C GLY A 123 -0.21 -0.08 -2.45
N THR A 124 -1.38 0.11 -1.85
CA THR A 124 -1.83 1.41 -1.35
C THR A 124 -1.13 1.76 -0.04
N THR A 125 -0.56 2.97 0.04
CA THR A 125 0.09 3.49 1.25
C THR A 125 -0.51 4.80 1.75
N VAL A 126 -1.31 5.47 0.92
CA VAL A 126 -2.00 6.71 1.29
C VAL A 126 -3.44 6.69 0.77
N LEU A 127 -4.38 7.15 1.59
CA LEU A 127 -5.81 7.24 1.26
C LEU A 127 -6.28 8.71 1.17
N ALA A 128 -7.30 8.95 0.36
CA ALA A 128 -8.12 10.15 0.49
C ALA A 128 -9.08 10.03 1.69
N GLY A 129 -9.24 11.10 2.44
CA GLY A 129 -10.29 11.28 3.43
C GLY A 129 -11.21 12.47 3.07
N PRO A 130 -12.02 12.94 4.03
CA PRO A 130 -12.13 12.47 5.41
C PRO A 130 -13.04 11.24 5.55
N PHE A 131 -12.73 10.36 6.49
CA PHE A 131 -13.66 9.33 6.96
C PHE A 131 -14.65 9.95 7.96
N THR A 132 -15.94 9.67 7.83
CA THR A 132 -17.00 10.19 8.70
C THR A 132 -17.47 9.15 9.71
N ARG A 133 -17.44 7.86 9.36
CA ARG A 133 -17.90 6.76 10.21
C ARG A 133 -16.82 6.39 11.24
N PRO A 134 -17.12 6.45 12.57
CA PRO A 134 -16.13 6.13 13.60
C PRO A 134 -15.52 4.72 13.46
N ALA A 135 -16.34 3.72 13.12
CA ALA A 135 -15.89 2.35 12.92
C ALA A 135 -14.92 2.20 11.73
N VAL A 136 -15.10 2.99 10.67
CA VAL A 136 -14.22 3.00 9.50
C VAL A 136 -12.91 3.72 9.81
N ARG A 137 -12.98 4.90 10.45
CA ARG A 137 -11.80 5.64 10.92
C ARG A 137 -10.90 4.76 11.79
N ALA A 138 -11.49 4.06 12.76
CA ALA A 138 -10.76 3.15 13.63
C ALA A 138 -10.13 1.97 12.87
N ALA A 139 -10.73 1.50 11.78
CA ALA A 139 -10.13 0.47 10.92
C ALA A 139 -8.91 1.00 10.15
N VAL A 140 -9.02 2.21 9.59
CA VAL A 140 -7.93 2.90 8.88
C VAL A 140 -6.76 3.18 9.81
N GLU A 141 -7.00 3.81 10.96
CA GLU A 141 -5.96 4.15 11.94
C GLU A 141 -5.19 2.91 12.44
N ARG A 142 -5.90 1.81 12.75
CA ARG A 142 -5.26 0.56 13.19
C ARG A 142 -4.39 -0.09 12.12
N SER A 143 -4.67 0.15 10.84
CA SER A 143 -3.84 -0.40 9.76
C SER A 143 -2.50 0.32 9.61
N GLY A 144 -2.39 1.54 10.15
CA GLY A 144 -1.23 2.41 10.01
C GLY A 144 -1.15 3.11 8.65
N ILE A 145 -2.10 2.89 7.73
CA ILE A 145 -2.14 3.61 6.45
C ILE A 145 -2.43 5.09 6.68
N ARG A 146 -1.68 5.96 6.02
CA ARG A 146 -1.90 7.41 6.13
C ARG A 146 -3.10 7.81 5.28
N TYR A 147 -3.78 8.87 5.69
CA TYR A 147 -4.79 9.49 4.85
C TYR A 147 -4.72 11.00 4.91
N TYR A 148 -5.07 11.65 3.81
CA TYR A 148 -5.22 13.10 3.77
C TYR A 148 -6.63 13.46 4.29
N PRO A 149 -6.77 14.22 5.39
CA PRO A 149 -8.08 14.64 5.88
C PRO A 149 -8.87 15.47 4.85
N GLN A 150 -8.15 16.14 3.96
CA GLN A 150 -8.68 16.77 2.76
C GLN A 150 -7.82 16.30 1.58
N ALA A 151 -8.43 15.64 0.60
CA ALA A 151 -7.73 15.23 -0.60
C ALA A 151 -7.10 16.46 -1.29
N PRO A 152 -5.83 16.38 -1.72
CA PRO A 152 -5.20 17.50 -2.40
C PRO A 152 -5.93 17.77 -3.74
N PRO A 153 -6.07 19.05 -4.15
CA PRO A 153 -6.71 19.40 -5.43
C PRO A 153 -5.95 18.83 -6.63
N GLU A 154 -4.64 18.60 -6.47
CA GLU A 154 -3.78 17.97 -7.46
C GLU A 154 -2.91 16.92 -6.78
N LEU A 155 -2.75 15.77 -7.44
CA LEU A 155 -1.87 14.72 -6.94
C LEU A 155 -0.41 15.17 -7.06
N ARG A 156 0.30 15.20 -5.93
CA ARG A 156 1.72 15.50 -5.91
C ARG A 156 2.50 14.25 -6.34
N PRO A 157 3.57 14.39 -7.15
CA PRO A 157 4.46 13.28 -7.46
C PRO A 157 4.94 12.59 -6.19
N ARG A 158 4.78 11.28 -6.13
CA ARG A 158 5.34 10.48 -5.04
C ARG A 158 6.74 10.07 -5.44
N VAL A 159 7.72 10.31 -4.56
CA VAL A 159 9.15 10.14 -4.88
C VAL A 159 9.83 9.31 -3.81
N LEU A 160 10.64 8.35 -4.23
CA LEU A 160 11.60 7.65 -3.39
C LEU A 160 12.90 8.43 -3.37
N ILE A 161 13.29 8.91 -2.19
CA ILE A 161 14.57 9.59 -1.99
C ILE A 161 15.27 9.02 -0.76
N PRO A 162 16.61 9.01 -0.72
CA PRO A 162 17.34 8.80 0.52
C PRO A 162 16.82 9.74 1.63
N SER A 163 16.75 9.24 2.85
CA SER A 163 16.10 9.84 4.03
C SER A 163 14.58 10.04 3.93
N GLY A 164 13.96 9.79 2.78
CA GLY A 164 12.51 9.80 2.60
C GLY A 164 11.84 8.66 3.37
N VAL A 165 10.52 8.78 3.60
CA VAL A 165 9.75 7.74 4.30
C VAL A 165 9.71 6.48 3.45
N ALA A 166 9.94 5.33 4.07
CA ALA A 166 9.98 4.02 3.41
C ALA A 166 8.57 3.45 3.17
N ASP A 167 7.76 4.20 2.44
CA ASP A 167 6.47 3.77 1.93
C ASP A 167 6.59 3.37 0.46
N PHE A 168 6.45 2.07 0.21
CA PHE A 168 6.64 1.52 -1.13
C PHE A 168 5.77 0.29 -1.35
N ALA A 169 5.63 -0.06 -2.61
CA ALA A 169 5.09 -1.33 -3.04
C ALA A 169 6.03 -1.98 -4.04
N VAL A 170 6.02 -3.31 -4.10
CA VAL A 170 6.74 -4.07 -5.12
C VAL A 170 5.72 -4.79 -5.98
N PHE A 171 5.83 -4.69 -7.30
CA PHE A 171 4.91 -5.29 -8.26
C PHE A 171 5.64 -6.27 -9.17
N ALA A 172 5.06 -7.46 -9.36
CA ALA A 172 5.49 -8.41 -10.38
C ALA A 172 5.16 -7.90 -11.78
N ASP A 173 5.73 -8.53 -12.81
CA ASP A 173 5.55 -8.15 -14.22
C ASP A 173 4.07 -8.19 -14.66
N ASP A 174 3.25 -9.05 -14.06
CA ASP A 174 1.81 -9.15 -14.33
C ASP A 174 0.96 -8.12 -13.56
N GLY A 175 1.60 -7.15 -12.90
CA GLY A 175 0.96 -6.09 -12.14
C GLY A 175 0.51 -6.49 -10.74
N ARG A 176 0.74 -7.74 -10.31
CA ARG A 176 0.41 -8.19 -8.95
C ARG A 176 1.37 -7.57 -7.92
N CYS A 177 0.83 -6.87 -6.93
CA CYS A 177 1.59 -6.42 -5.77
C CYS A 177 2.15 -7.61 -4.97
N LEU A 178 3.46 -7.71 -4.82
CA LEU A 178 4.13 -8.70 -3.99
C LEU A 178 4.19 -8.24 -2.53
N VAL A 179 4.41 -6.94 -2.31
CA VAL A 179 4.66 -6.37 -0.99
C VAL A 179 4.14 -4.95 -0.93
N THR A 180 3.58 -4.56 0.21
CA THR A 180 3.37 -3.16 0.59
C THR A 180 4.03 -2.89 1.93
N ALA A 181 4.76 -1.78 2.01
CA ALA A 181 5.43 -1.33 3.21
C ALA A 181 4.94 0.05 3.65
N LEU A 182 4.73 0.20 4.96
CA LEU A 182 4.45 1.49 5.61
C LEU A 182 5.53 1.74 6.65
N ASP A 183 6.21 2.88 6.56
CA ASP A 183 7.32 3.24 7.44
C ASP A 183 8.35 2.08 7.55
N GLY A 184 8.70 1.48 6.41
CA GLY A 184 9.66 0.38 6.33
C GLY A 184 9.18 -0.99 6.84
N ARG A 185 7.94 -1.08 7.35
CA ARG A 185 7.34 -2.33 7.82
C ARG A 185 6.48 -2.96 6.73
N LEU A 186 6.71 -4.23 6.42
CA LEU A 186 5.86 -4.97 5.47
C LEU A 186 4.48 -5.20 6.10
N VAL A 187 3.45 -4.51 5.59
CA VAL A 187 2.05 -4.63 6.05
C VAL A 187 1.22 -5.55 5.17
N PHE A 188 1.68 -5.80 3.96
CA PHE A 188 1.18 -6.85 3.09
C PHE A 188 2.36 -7.57 2.44
N ARG A 189 2.22 -8.90 2.35
CA ARG A 189 3.13 -9.77 1.61
C ARG A 189 2.32 -10.88 0.97
N ARG A 190 2.44 -11.01 -0.35
CA ARG A 190 1.92 -12.15 -1.11
C ARG A 190 2.64 -13.41 -0.62
N GLN A 191 1.86 -14.44 -0.27
CA GLN A 191 2.40 -15.76 0.06
C GLN A 191 2.95 -16.44 -1.19
#